data_AF-A0A7C2BQD9-F1
#
_entry.id   AF-A0A7C2BQD9-F1
#
_cell.length_a   1.000
_cell.length_b   1.000
_cell.length_c   1.000
_cell.angle_alpha   90.00
_cell.angle_beta   90.00
_cell.angle_gamma   90.00
#
_symmetry.space_group_name_H-M   'P 1'
#
loop_
_entity.id
_entity.type
_entity.pdbx_description
1 polymer ?
#
loop_
_entity_poly.entity_id
_entity_poly.type
_entity_poly.pdbx_seq_one_letter_code
_entity_poly.pdbx_strand_id
1 'polypeptide(L)' 'MNADVYEDGKVDLKDMAMLANWWVDDLCQSPAACMGADINRDRVVDIDDLRVFVDQWLY' A
#
# COMPACT_ATOMS: atom_id res chain seq x y z
N MET A 1 3.68 -0.97 9.78
CA MET A 1 3.10 -0.98 8.43
C MET A 1 1.68 -0.41 8.58
N ASN A 2 1.33 0.60 7.78
CA ASN A 2 0.02 1.26 7.83
C ASN A 2 -0.55 1.27 6.41
N ALA A 3 -1.75 0.73 6.24
CA ALA A 3 -2.47 0.64 4.97
C ALA A 3 -3.42 1.83 4.72
N ASP A 4 -3.57 2.75 5.68
CA ASP A 4 -4.20 4.05 5.48
C ASP A 4 -3.19 4.98 4.78
N VAL A 5 -3.15 4.87 3.46
CA VAL A 5 -2.18 5.55 2.60
C VAL A 5 -2.57 7.03 2.40
N TYR A 6 -3.85 7.34 2.49
CA TYR A 6 -4.36 8.70 2.38
C TYR A 6 -4.41 9.46 3.71
N GLU A 7 -4.05 8.82 4.82
CA GLU A 7 -4.06 9.37 6.18
C GLU A 7 -5.42 9.97 6.57
N ASP A 8 -6.51 9.37 6.09
CA ASP A 8 -7.87 9.83 6.38
C ASP A 8 -8.55 9.04 7.51
N GLY A 9 -7.78 8.17 8.17
CA GLY A 9 -8.18 7.39 9.32
C GLY A 9 -8.98 6.14 8.97
N LYS A 10 -9.01 5.75 7.69
CA LYS A 10 -9.70 4.57 7.19
C LYS A 10 -8.78 3.80 6.27
N VAL A 11 -9.00 2.50 6.20
CA VAL A 11 -8.43 1.64 5.18
C VAL A 11 -9.59 1.19 4.30
N ASP A 12 -9.76 1.87 3.16
CA ASP A 12 -10.91 1.68 2.26
C ASP A 12 -10.54 1.68 0.76
N LEU A 13 -11.56 1.63 -0.12
CA LEU A 13 -11.38 1.49 -1.57
C LEU A 13 -10.48 2.55 -2.18
N LYS A 14 -10.35 3.70 -1.52
CA LYS A 14 -9.42 4.75 -1.90
C LYS A 14 -7.97 4.29 -1.74
N ASP A 15 -7.61 3.69 -0.60
CA ASP A 15 -6.28 3.11 -0.36
C ASP A 15 -6.01 1.91 -1.29
N MET A 16 -7.03 1.07 -1.53
CA MET A 16 -6.93 -0.04 -2.50
C MET A 16 -6.55 0.48 -3.89
N ALA A 17 -7.15 1.60 -4.30
CA ALA A 17 -6.88 2.20 -5.61
C ALA A 17 -5.42 2.66 -5.72
N MET A 18 -4.81 3.14 -4.63
CA MET A 18 -3.38 3.46 -4.61
C MET A 18 -2.55 2.19 -4.77
N LEU A 19 -2.82 1.15 -3.98
CA LEU A 19 -2.10 -0.13 -4.09
C LEU A 19 -2.22 -0.73 -5.51
N ALA A 20 -3.42 -0.71 -6.09
CA ALA A 20 -3.65 -1.19 -7.45
C ALA A 20 -2.94 -0.36 -8.53
N ASN A 21 -2.80 0.96 -8.32
CA ASN A 21 -2.10 1.85 -9.25
C ASN A 21 -0.61 1.52 -9.38
N TRP A 22 0.00 0.97 -8.33
CA TRP A 22 1.42 0.62 -8.27
C TRP A 22 1.67 -0.89 -8.35
N TRP A 23 0.65 -1.70 -8.63
CA TRP A 23 0.74 -3.15 -8.59
C TRP A 23 1.82 -3.73 -9.52
N VAL A 24 2.70 -4.58 -8.98
CA VAL A 24 3.87 -5.20 -9.66
C VAL A 24 4.94 -4.17 -10.07
N ASP A 25 5.02 -3.04 -9.40
CA ASP A 25 6.16 -2.13 -9.52
C ASP A 25 7.32 -2.61 -8.63
N ASP A 26 8.47 -2.90 -9.24
CA ASP A 26 9.69 -3.37 -8.58
C ASP A 26 10.74 -2.25 -8.41
N LEU A 27 10.34 -0.98 -8.62
CA LEU A 27 11.20 0.19 -8.59
C LEU A 27 10.73 1.25 -7.59
N CYS A 28 10.21 0.85 -6.43
CA CYS A 28 9.89 1.74 -5.30
C CYS A 28 11.16 2.30 -4.60
N GLN A 29 12.09 2.87 -5.37
CA GLN A 29 13.31 3.52 -4.87
C GLN A 29 13.05 4.95 -4.36
N SER A 30 11.86 5.49 -4.63
CA SER A 30 11.44 6.78 -4.10
C SER A 30 11.31 6.72 -2.56
N PRO A 31 11.70 7.77 -1.82
CA PRO A 31 11.50 7.84 -0.37
C PRO A 31 10.02 7.72 0.06
N ALA A 32 9.09 7.89 -0.88
CA ALA A 32 7.66 7.76 -0.66
C ALA A 32 7.12 6.32 -0.75
N ALA A 33 7.96 5.29 -0.94
CA ALA A 33 7.54 3.88 -1.04
C ALA A 33 6.32 3.69 -1.96
N CYS A 34 6.48 4.10 -3.23
CA CYS A 34 5.41 4.09 -4.22
C CYS A 34 4.13 4.80 -3.76
N MET A 35 4.28 6.03 -3.25
CA MET A 35 3.18 6.82 -2.71
C MET A 35 2.42 6.10 -1.58
N GLY A 36 3.12 5.27 -0.80
CA GLY A 36 2.57 4.45 0.28
C GLY A 36 2.01 3.10 -0.15
N ALA A 37 2.06 2.75 -1.44
CA ALA A 37 1.61 1.44 -1.94
C ALA A 37 2.55 0.28 -1.56
N ASP A 38 3.84 0.56 -1.38
CA ASP A 38 4.79 -0.37 -0.74
C ASP A 38 4.62 -0.24 0.79
N ILE A 39 3.62 -0.97 1.28
CA ILE A 39 3.12 -0.95 2.65
C ILE A 39 4.10 -1.68 3.58
N ASN A 40 4.68 -2.79 3.11
CA ASN A 40 5.59 -3.62 3.87
C ASN A 40 7.04 -3.06 3.89
N ARG A 41 7.36 -2.09 3.01
CA ARG A 41 8.64 -1.38 2.86
C ARG A 41 9.78 -2.24 2.33
N ASP A 42 9.47 -3.26 1.52
CA ASP A 42 10.46 -4.13 0.89
C ASP A 42 10.91 -3.67 -0.51
N ARG A 43 10.30 -2.57 -1.00
CA ARG A 43 10.55 -1.89 -2.28
C ARG A 43 9.91 -2.54 -3.50
N VAL A 44 9.02 -3.51 -3.30
CA VAL A 44 8.21 -4.14 -4.34
C VAL A 44 6.74 -3.95 -3.93
N VAL A 45 5.87 -3.63 -4.87
CA VAL A 45 4.42 -3.66 -4.61
C VAL A 45 3.86 -4.99 -5.08
N ASP A 46 3.62 -5.90 -4.15
CA ASP A 46 3.14 -7.24 -4.46
C ASP A 46 2.13 -7.82 -3.46
N ILE A 47 1.98 -9.15 -3.48
CA ILE A 47 1.01 -9.86 -2.65
C ILE A 47 1.26 -9.67 -1.14
N ASP A 48 2.48 -9.38 -0.73
CA ASP A 48 2.80 -9.15 0.68
C ASP A 48 2.27 -7.78 1.14
N ASP A 49 2.21 -6.76 0.28
CA ASP A 49 1.50 -5.50 0.59
C ASP A 49 -0.01 -5.71 0.66
N LEU A 50 -0.57 -6.46 -0.30
CA LEU A 50 -1.99 -6.78 -0.29
C LEU A 50 -2.38 -7.56 0.97
N ARG A 51 -1.49 -8.41 1.47
CA ARG A 51 -1.70 -9.12 2.74
C ARG A 51 -1.80 -8.14 3.91
N VAL A 52 -0.87 -7.20 4.03
CA VAL A 52 -0.92 -6.19 5.11
C VAL A 52 -2.19 -5.34 5.00
N PHE A 53 -2.56 -4.99 3.77
CA PHE A 53 -3.76 -4.24 3.48
C PHE A 53 -5.04 -4.93 3.96
N VAL A 54 -5.24 -6.20 3.60
CA VAL A 54 -6.45 -6.94 4.01
C VAL A 54 -6.52 -7.20 5.51
N ASP A 55 -5.38 -7.28 6.21
CA ASP A 55 -5.32 -7.39 7.67
C ASP A 55 -5.83 -6.12 8.37
N GLN A 56 -5.82 -4.96 7.68
CA GLN A 56 -6.26 -3.66 8.21
C GLN A 56 -7.58 -3.17 7.59
N TRP A 57 -8.13 -3.91 6.62
CA TRP A 57 -9.31 -3.54 5.85
C TRP A 57 -10.61 -3.59 6.65
N LEU A 58 -11.43 -2.54 6.56
CA LEU A 58 -12.77 -2.46 7.19
C LEU A 58 -12.79 -2.65 8.72
N TYR A 59 -11.68 -2.36 9.40
CA TYR A 59 -11.58 -2.30 10.87
C TYR A 59 -11.71 -0.88 11.43
#